data_AF-A0A1C6Z0A3-F1
#
_entry.id   AF-A0A1C6Z0A3-F1
#
_cell.length_a   1.000
_cell.length_b   1.000
_cell.length_c   1.000
_cell.angle_alpha   90.00
_cell.angle_beta   90.00
_cell.angle_gamma   90.00
#
_symmetry.space_group_name_H-M   'P 1'
#
loop_
_entity.id
_entity.type
_entity.pdbx_description
1 polymer ?
#
loop_
_entity_poly.entity_id
_entity_poly.type
_entity_poly.pdbx_seq_one_letter_code
_entity_poly.pdbx_strand_id
1 'polypeptide(L)'
;AIQNSDVGQVLEVSVRAKNGADVYGNSATVDTAQTGGGNNTTGGDAGKVVGIPALKNILANDYTFELSSGFPTIGFIGAAFTLNVEHDSAENYTWVADAQWVTVNNGVVSFISMGNKKPVTITGTSKDGITKLEYTFTLNKWTMSDSNPVGTDWSTANRLCQNNGYTLATRQQISGSSTSRGNVGYIWSEWGAQRNYTGSSFKNGDYWTSDAAGSNKHYGMGLGNNLSSSSWGDSDGGTHSAMCIKGL
;
A
#
# COMPACT_ATOMS: atom_id res chain seq x y z
N ALA A 1 26.41 21.80 -21.34
CA ALA A 1 25.96 21.72 -19.93
C ALA A 1 25.25 20.39 -19.75
N ILE A 2 25.43 19.74 -18.60
CA ILE A 2 24.83 18.43 -18.29
C ILE A 2 23.31 18.57 -18.19
N GLN A 3 22.56 17.59 -18.72
CA GLN A 3 21.09 17.53 -18.77
C GLN A 3 20.54 16.27 -18.09
N ASN A 4 19.23 16.25 -17.80
CA ASN A 4 18.58 15.07 -17.19
C ASN A 4 18.70 13.79 -18.04
N SER A 5 18.83 13.91 -19.36
CA SER A 5 19.05 12.77 -20.27
C SER A 5 20.41 12.10 -20.09
N ASP A 6 21.34 12.74 -19.39
CA ASP A 6 22.72 12.24 -19.23
C ASP A 6 22.85 11.27 -18.05
N VAL A 7 21.79 11.09 -17.25
CA VAL A 7 21.76 10.17 -16.10
C VAL A 7 21.99 8.74 -16.58
N GLY A 8 22.98 8.06 -15.99
CA GLY A 8 23.33 6.67 -16.30
C GLY A 8 24.15 6.47 -17.58
N GLN A 9 24.51 7.56 -18.30
CA GLN A 9 25.40 7.52 -19.46
C GLN A 9 26.85 7.79 -19.04
N VAL A 10 27.80 7.33 -19.86
CA VAL A 10 29.21 7.76 -19.73
C VAL A 10 29.36 9.13 -20.37
N LEU A 11 29.88 10.10 -19.62
CA LEU A 11 30.21 11.42 -20.12
C LEU A 11 31.71 11.52 -20.36
N GLU A 12 32.10 12.07 -21.52
CA GLU A 12 33.49 12.26 -21.91
C GLU A 12 33.81 13.76 -22.05
N VAL A 13 34.97 14.17 -21.51
CA VAL A 13 35.55 15.49 -21.75
C VAL A 13 36.92 15.31 -22.38
N SER A 14 37.11 15.90 -23.57
CA SER A 14 38.40 15.94 -24.26
C SER A 14 38.91 17.37 -24.39
N VAL A 15 40.16 17.59 -23.98
CA VAL A 15 40.87 18.85 -24.20
C VAL A 15 42.00 18.61 -25.20
N ARG A 16 42.13 19.50 -26.19
CA ARG A 16 43.20 19.44 -27.19
C ARG A 16 44.11 20.64 -27.03
N ALA A 17 45.40 20.39 -26.85
CA ALA A 17 46.38 21.46 -26.72
C ALA A 17 46.47 22.26 -28.02
N LYS A 18 46.56 23.59 -27.91
CA LYS A 18 46.79 24.51 -29.03
C LYS A 18 47.82 25.55 -28.60
N ASN A 19 48.89 25.72 -29.36
CA ASN A 19 49.93 26.70 -29.04
C ASN A 19 49.57 28.10 -29.61
N GLY A 20 50.39 29.11 -29.28
CA GLY A 20 50.20 30.49 -29.76
C GLY A 20 50.42 30.70 -31.25
N ALA A 21 50.81 29.66 -32.00
CA ALA A 21 50.93 29.65 -33.45
C ALA A 21 49.77 28.90 -34.14
N ASP A 22 48.67 28.68 -33.40
CA ASP A 22 47.50 27.92 -33.83
C ASP A 22 47.72 26.45 -34.21
N VAL A 23 48.86 25.86 -33.81
CA VAL A 23 49.15 24.45 -34.04
C VAL A 23 48.56 23.60 -32.92
N TYR A 24 47.81 22.57 -33.31
CA TYR A 24 47.16 21.65 -32.39
C TYR A 24 48.09 20.48 -32.03
N GLY A 25 48.21 20.20 -30.73
CA GLY A 25 48.95 19.08 -30.17
C GLY A 25 48.08 17.88 -29.84
N ASN A 26 48.52 17.14 -28.81
CA ASN A 26 47.82 15.99 -28.26
C ASN A 26 46.47 16.36 -27.64
N SER A 27 45.58 15.37 -27.59
CA SER A 27 44.36 15.42 -26.80
C SER A 27 44.54 14.65 -25.49
N ALA A 28 43.99 15.18 -24.42
CA ALA A 28 43.78 14.45 -23.17
C ALA A 28 42.28 14.25 -22.99
N THR A 29 41.86 13.01 -22.80
CA THR A 29 40.48 12.63 -22.59
C THR A 29 40.33 12.06 -21.19
N VAL A 30 39.28 12.49 -20.49
CA VAL A 30 38.82 11.91 -19.23
C VAL A 30 37.33 11.60 -19.39
N ASP A 31 36.92 10.40 -19.00
CA ASP A 31 35.52 9.97 -19.02
C ASP A 31 35.03 9.61 -17.61
N THR A 32 33.73 9.34 -17.46
CA THR A 32 33.11 8.89 -16.21
C THR A 32 33.10 7.37 -16.03
N ALA A 33 33.86 6.59 -16.80
CA ALA A 33 33.92 5.14 -16.65
C ALA A 33 34.80 4.73 -15.45
N GLN A 34 34.36 3.74 -14.66
CA GLN A 34 34.98 3.36 -13.39
C GLN A 34 36.33 2.62 -13.48
N THR A 35 36.88 2.37 -14.67
CA THR A 35 38.07 1.51 -14.82
C THR A 35 39.18 2.18 -15.64
N GLY A 36 40.11 2.83 -14.92
CA GLY A 36 41.35 3.39 -15.48
C GLY A 36 41.15 4.68 -16.28
N GLY A 37 42.17 5.55 -16.31
CA GLY A 37 42.15 6.81 -17.08
C GLY A 37 42.06 8.11 -16.29
N GLY A 38 42.14 8.07 -14.95
CA GLY A 38 42.33 9.25 -14.11
C GLY A 38 41.08 9.84 -13.47
N ASN A 39 39.88 9.37 -13.82
CA ASN A 39 38.65 9.69 -13.10
C ASN A 39 38.40 8.66 -12.00
N ASN A 40 39.22 8.70 -10.94
CA ASN A 40 39.00 7.91 -9.74
C ASN A 40 37.78 8.47 -8.99
N THR A 41 36.57 8.44 -9.58
CA THR A 41 35.34 8.94 -8.96
C THR A 41 35.07 8.15 -7.68
N THR A 42 35.53 8.70 -6.56
CA THR A 42 35.19 8.23 -5.21
C THR A 42 33.92 8.92 -4.69
N GLY A 43 33.29 9.79 -5.49
CA GLY A 43 32.01 10.45 -5.20
C GLY A 43 30.82 9.69 -5.79
N GLY A 44 29.72 9.60 -5.03
CA GLY A 44 28.66 8.60 -5.27
C GLY A 44 29.12 7.19 -4.88
N ASP A 45 28.25 6.18 -4.94
CA ASP A 45 28.53 4.77 -4.61
C ASP A 45 29.64 4.16 -5.53
N ALA A 46 30.88 4.61 -5.37
CA ALA A 46 32.04 4.35 -6.24
C ALA A 46 31.80 4.65 -7.74
N GLY A 47 30.94 5.61 -8.07
CA GLY A 47 30.54 5.94 -9.44
C GLY A 47 29.50 4.98 -10.04
N LYS A 48 28.86 4.11 -9.24
CA LYS A 48 27.88 3.13 -9.74
C LYS A 48 26.69 3.88 -10.33
N VAL A 49 26.10 3.35 -11.40
CA VAL A 49 24.79 3.82 -11.87
C VAL A 49 23.79 3.54 -10.75
N VAL A 50 23.42 4.58 -10.01
CA VAL A 50 22.34 4.55 -9.04
C VAL A 50 21.06 4.76 -9.84
N GLY A 51 20.14 3.80 -9.78
CA GLY A 51 18.82 3.94 -10.39
C GLY A 51 18.10 5.16 -9.82
N ILE A 52 17.23 5.77 -10.61
CA ILE A 52 16.40 6.89 -10.12
C ILE A 52 15.41 6.32 -9.10
N PRO A 53 15.32 6.89 -7.88
CA PRO A 53 14.36 6.40 -6.90
C PRO A 53 12.93 6.47 -7.43
N ALA A 54 12.19 5.38 -7.23
CA ALA A 54 10.81 5.26 -7.65
C ALA A 54 10.01 4.42 -6.66
N LEU A 55 8.67 4.54 -6.69
CA LEU A 55 7.83 3.56 -6.03
C LEU A 55 7.90 2.26 -6.82
N LYS A 56 8.06 1.15 -6.09
CA LYS A 56 8.13 -0.19 -6.67
C LYS A 56 6.80 -0.92 -6.58
N ASN A 57 6.28 -1.06 -5.37
CA ASN A 57 5.07 -1.82 -5.07
C ASN A 57 4.52 -1.44 -3.67
N ILE A 58 3.38 -2.02 -3.33
CA ILE A 58 2.68 -1.76 -2.06
C ILE A 58 2.59 -3.06 -1.27
N LEU A 59 2.99 -3.04 0.00
CA LEU A 59 2.84 -4.18 0.90
C LEU A 59 1.66 -3.94 1.85
N ALA A 60 0.66 -4.82 1.84
CA ALA A 60 -0.42 -4.83 2.83
C ALA A 60 -0.45 -6.17 3.55
N ASN A 61 -0.10 -6.17 4.83
CA ASN A 61 0.16 -7.37 5.62
C ASN A 61 1.26 -8.22 4.92
N ASP A 62 0.93 -9.40 4.43
CA ASP A 62 1.82 -10.35 3.77
C ASP A 62 1.69 -10.38 2.23
N TYR A 63 0.89 -9.48 1.63
CA TYR A 63 0.68 -9.45 0.19
C TYR A 63 1.22 -8.19 -0.47
N THR A 64 1.89 -8.36 -1.61
CA THR A 64 2.45 -7.27 -2.42
C THR A 64 1.55 -6.99 -3.62
N PHE A 65 1.06 -5.76 -3.71
CA PHE A 65 0.28 -5.24 -4.84
C PHE A 65 1.17 -4.43 -5.79
N GLU A 66 0.88 -4.54 -7.08
CA GLU A 66 1.38 -3.61 -8.10
C GLU A 66 0.76 -2.22 -7.88
N LEU A 67 1.51 -1.15 -8.19
CA LEU A 67 1.06 0.23 -8.05
C LEU A 67 -0.19 0.54 -8.91
N SER A 68 -0.35 -0.16 -10.03
CA SER A 68 -1.47 0.00 -10.95
C SER A 68 -2.70 -0.84 -10.60
N SER A 69 -2.66 -1.64 -9.53
CA SER A 69 -3.76 -2.53 -9.14
C SER A 69 -5.05 -1.81 -8.74
N GLY A 70 -4.97 -0.51 -8.43
CA GLY A 70 -6.09 0.27 -7.89
C GLY A 70 -6.33 0.07 -6.40
N PHE A 71 -5.43 -0.63 -5.70
CA PHE A 71 -5.47 -0.79 -4.25
C PHE A 71 -5.32 0.57 -3.50
N PRO A 72 -5.81 0.71 -2.27
CA PRO A 72 -6.96 0.02 -1.72
C PRO A 72 -8.27 0.67 -2.22
N THR A 73 -9.34 -0.12 -2.24
CA THR A 73 -10.70 0.38 -2.48
C THR A 73 -11.63 0.23 -1.29
N ILE A 74 -11.19 -0.45 -0.23
CA ILE A 74 -11.95 -0.60 1.02
C ILE A 74 -11.05 -0.22 2.19
N GLY A 75 -11.58 0.50 3.17
CA GLY A 75 -10.85 0.87 4.38
C GLY A 75 -11.51 0.40 5.68
N PHE A 76 -10.75 0.44 6.76
CA PHE A 76 -11.18 0.36 8.15
C PHE A 76 -10.19 1.14 9.03
N ILE A 77 -10.61 1.51 10.24
CA ILE A 77 -9.71 2.16 11.21
C ILE A 77 -8.59 1.20 11.59
N GLY A 78 -7.35 1.64 11.50
CA GLY A 78 -6.14 0.85 11.75
C GLY A 78 -5.54 0.21 10.49
N ALA A 79 -6.27 0.18 9.36
CA ALA A 79 -5.73 -0.35 8.11
C ALA A 79 -4.43 0.39 7.73
N ALA A 80 -3.40 -0.37 7.32
CA ALA A 80 -2.12 0.20 6.95
C ALA A 80 -1.46 -0.55 5.79
N PHE A 81 -0.67 0.16 4.99
CA PHE A 81 0.13 -0.42 3.91
C PHE A 81 1.45 0.33 3.75
N THR A 82 2.46 -0.34 3.23
CA THR A 82 3.79 0.22 3.04
C THR A 82 4.04 0.48 1.56
N LEU A 83 4.47 1.70 1.23
CA LEU A 83 5.01 2.06 -0.07
C LEU A 83 6.49 1.70 -0.12
N ASN A 84 6.84 0.69 -0.92
CA ASN A 84 8.23 0.29 -1.10
C ASN A 84 8.90 1.15 -2.17
N VAL A 85 10.05 1.72 -1.83
CA VAL A 85 10.87 2.54 -2.74
C VAL A 85 11.99 1.65 -3.31
N GLU A 86 12.20 1.70 -4.61
CA GLU A 86 13.37 1.09 -5.25
C GLU A 86 14.49 2.10 -5.43
N HIS A 87 15.73 1.60 -5.43
CA HIS A 87 16.95 2.40 -5.56
C HIS A 87 17.16 3.47 -4.47
N ASP A 88 16.34 3.46 -3.42
CA ASP A 88 16.44 4.31 -2.23
C ASP A 88 15.62 3.69 -1.06
N SER A 89 15.53 4.37 0.07
CA SER A 89 14.70 4.01 1.23
C SER A 89 13.57 5.02 1.46
N ALA A 90 12.38 4.55 1.82
CA ALA A 90 11.26 5.41 2.20
C ALA A 90 11.56 6.35 3.37
N GLU A 91 12.53 6.00 4.23
CA GLU A 91 12.97 6.83 5.36
C GLU A 91 13.70 8.11 4.92
N ASN A 92 14.19 8.15 3.68
CA ASN A 92 14.87 9.32 3.10
C ASN A 92 13.90 10.38 2.55
N TYR A 93 12.61 10.19 2.75
CA TYR A 93 11.54 11.06 2.26
C TYR A 93 10.74 11.64 3.42
N THR A 94 10.35 12.90 3.29
CA THR A 94 9.29 13.51 4.08
C THR A 94 7.96 13.22 3.41
N TRP A 95 7.11 12.48 4.10
CA TRP A 95 5.82 12.03 3.59
C TRP A 95 4.67 12.91 4.05
N VAL A 96 3.74 13.19 3.16
CA VAL A 96 2.48 13.86 3.45
C VAL A 96 1.32 13.14 2.77
N ALA A 97 0.15 13.17 3.40
CA ALA A 97 -1.12 12.81 2.79
C ALA A 97 -1.99 14.05 2.71
N ASP A 98 -2.74 14.21 1.62
CA ASP A 98 -3.72 15.30 1.48
C ASP A 98 -5.05 15.05 2.22
N ALA A 99 -5.15 13.93 2.94
CA ALA A 99 -6.32 13.54 3.72
C ALA A 99 -6.03 13.46 5.23
N GLN A 100 -6.85 14.16 6.03
CA GLN A 100 -6.69 14.24 7.50
C GLN A 100 -6.93 12.91 8.24
N TRP A 101 -7.61 11.95 7.61
CA TRP A 101 -7.85 10.62 8.15
C TRP A 101 -6.73 9.61 7.82
N VAL A 102 -5.67 10.08 7.14
CA VAL A 102 -4.50 9.29 6.74
C VAL A 102 -3.24 9.90 7.34
N THR A 103 -2.37 9.05 7.87
CA THR A 103 -1.02 9.42 8.31
C THR A 103 0.01 8.62 7.53
N VAL A 104 1.18 9.20 7.30
CA VAL A 104 2.28 8.50 6.63
C VAL A 104 3.56 8.67 7.43
N ASN A 105 4.22 7.56 7.76
CA ASN A 105 5.50 7.56 8.46
C ASN A 105 6.43 6.57 7.78
N ASN A 106 7.58 7.03 7.28
CA ASN A 106 8.57 6.19 6.59
C ASN A 106 7.95 5.29 5.50
N GLY A 107 7.04 5.85 4.68
CA GLY A 107 6.32 5.10 3.63
C GLY A 107 5.18 4.21 4.12
N VAL A 108 4.97 4.07 5.43
CA VAL A 108 3.82 3.36 6.00
C VAL A 108 2.62 4.30 6.08
N VAL A 109 1.61 4.04 5.26
CA VAL A 109 0.34 4.75 5.19
C VAL A 109 -0.65 4.07 6.12
N SER A 110 -1.27 4.81 7.04
CA SER A 110 -2.21 4.28 8.04
C SER A 110 -3.51 5.09 8.08
N PHE A 111 -4.64 4.41 8.22
CA PHE A 111 -5.97 5.04 8.33
C PHE A 111 -6.37 5.18 9.80
N ILE A 112 -6.45 6.41 10.28
CA ILE A 112 -6.70 6.71 11.71
C ILE A 112 -8.17 7.02 12.03
N SER A 113 -8.97 7.34 11.02
CA SER A 113 -10.40 7.59 11.14
C SER A 113 -11.10 7.27 9.83
N MET A 114 -12.42 7.46 9.78
CA MET A 114 -13.23 7.10 8.62
C MET A 114 -12.88 7.94 7.38
N GLY A 115 -12.54 7.25 6.29
CA GLY A 115 -12.30 7.87 4.99
C GLY A 115 -13.56 8.21 4.20
N ASN A 116 -13.36 8.71 2.98
CA ASN A 116 -14.44 9.08 2.05
C ASN A 116 -14.06 8.74 0.59
N LYS A 117 -14.96 9.03 -0.36
CA LYS A 117 -14.80 8.74 -1.79
C LYS A 117 -13.86 9.67 -2.56
N LYS A 118 -13.29 10.70 -1.94
CA LYS A 118 -12.35 11.58 -2.63
C LYS A 118 -11.02 10.83 -2.82
N PRO A 119 -10.36 10.97 -3.98
CA PRO A 119 -9.00 10.50 -4.14
C PRO A 119 -8.08 11.09 -3.07
N VAL A 120 -7.16 10.27 -2.58
CA VAL A 120 -6.12 10.65 -1.62
C VAL A 120 -4.77 10.48 -2.30
N THR A 121 -3.97 11.53 -2.27
CA THR A 121 -2.59 11.52 -2.77
C THR A 121 -1.62 11.51 -1.61
N ILE A 122 -0.74 10.52 -1.64
CA ILE A 122 0.42 10.40 -0.77
C ILE A 122 1.64 10.89 -1.54
N THR A 123 2.34 11.89 -0.99
CA THR A 123 3.54 12.45 -1.60
C THR A 123 4.73 12.26 -0.67
N GLY A 124 5.76 11.58 -1.15
CA GLY A 124 7.08 11.51 -0.53
C GLY A 124 8.01 12.49 -1.26
N THR A 125 8.50 13.51 -0.56
CA THR A 125 9.55 14.39 -1.10
C THR A 125 10.89 14.01 -0.46
N SER A 126 11.92 13.73 -1.25
CA SER A 126 13.24 13.41 -0.71
C SER A 126 13.73 14.56 0.19
N LYS A 127 14.53 14.25 1.21
CA LYS A 127 15.00 15.25 2.19
C LYS A 127 15.86 16.36 1.57
N ASP A 128 16.45 16.14 0.40
CA ASP A 128 17.14 17.16 -0.40
C ASP A 128 16.17 18.03 -1.25
N GLY A 129 14.89 17.67 -1.31
CA GLY A 129 13.83 18.38 -2.01
C GLY A 129 13.72 18.11 -3.51
N ILE A 130 14.54 17.21 -4.06
CA ILE A 130 14.69 17.04 -5.52
C ILE A 130 13.70 16.01 -6.08
N THR A 131 13.63 14.84 -5.46
CA THR A 131 12.82 13.71 -5.92
C THR A 131 11.45 13.73 -5.26
N LYS A 132 10.42 13.46 -6.06
CA LYS A 132 9.04 13.31 -5.58
C LYS A 132 8.48 11.96 -6.01
N LEU A 133 7.90 11.27 -5.04
CA LEU A 133 7.20 10.00 -5.20
C LEU A 133 5.73 10.24 -4.89
N GLU A 134 4.83 9.76 -5.75
CA GLU A 134 3.39 9.96 -5.56
C GLU A 134 2.63 8.65 -5.71
N TYR A 135 1.69 8.43 -4.79
CA TYR A 135 0.73 7.34 -4.86
C TYR A 135 -0.67 7.86 -4.60
N THR A 136 -1.62 7.55 -5.49
CA THR A 136 -3.02 7.97 -5.34
C THR A 136 -3.92 6.75 -5.22
N PHE A 137 -4.87 6.80 -4.29
CA PHE A 137 -5.90 5.77 -4.15
C PHE A 137 -7.28 6.37 -3.89
N THR A 138 -8.33 5.55 -3.99
CA THR A 138 -9.72 5.97 -3.76
C THR A 138 -10.51 4.86 -3.10
N LEU A 139 -11.12 5.16 -1.95
CA LEU A 139 -11.97 4.21 -1.25
C LEU A 139 -13.41 4.28 -1.75
N ASN A 140 -14.02 3.11 -1.94
CA ASN A 140 -15.43 2.95 -2.32
C ASN A 140 -16.29 2.46 -1.17
N LYS A 141 -15.69 1.74 -0.21
CA LYS A 141 -16.39 1.13 0.92
C LYS A 141 -15.59 1.31 2.21
N TRP A 142 -16.30 1.25 3.32
CA TRP A 142 -15.70 1.27 4.66
C TRP A 142 -16.26 0.15 5.51
N THR A 143 -15.42 -0.44 6.36
CA THR A 143 -15.80 -1.55 7.23
C THR A 143 -15.47 -1.27 8.69
N MET A 144 -16.22 -1.93 9.58
CA MET A 144 -15.96 -1.96 11.01
C MET A 144 -16.40 -3.30 11.60
N SER A 145 -15.85 -3.61 12.77
CA SER A 145 -16.32 -4.70 13.62
C SER A 145 -16.81 -4.15 14.96
N ASP A 146 -17.62 -4.95 15.65
CA ASP A 146 -18.08 -4.70 17.02
C ASP A 146 -16.99 -4.85 18.09
N SER A 147 -15.78 -5.27 17.70
CA SER A 147 -14.64 -5.53 18.61
C SER A 147 -14.93 -6.57 19.69
N ASN A 148 -15.99 -7.37 19.54
CA ASN A 148 -16.42 -8.33 20.54
C ASN A 148 -15.93 -9.75 20.17
N PRO A 149 -14.83 -10.25 20.77
CA PRO A 149 -14.28 -11.56 20.41
C PRO A 149 -15.20 -12.74 20.77
N VAL A 150 -16.21 -12.53 21.62
CA VAL A 150 -17.19 -13.57 22.00
C VAL A 150 -18.33 -13.62 20.98
N GLY A 151 -18.56 -12.55 20.23
CA GLY A 151 -19.67 -12.44 19.29
C GLY A 151 -21.03 -12.26 19.96
N THR A 152 -22.07 -12.25 19.13
CA THR A 152 -23.48 -12.12 19.53
C THR A 152 -24.35 -12.91 18.55
N ASP A 153 -25.66 -13.01 18.82
CA ASP A 153 -26.61 -13.61 17.89
C ASP A 153 -26.70 -12.81 16.59
N TRP A 154 -27.13 -13.47 15.51
CA TRP A 154 -27.13 -12.86 14.18
C TRP A 154 -27.98 -11.58 14.11
N SER A 155 -29.13 -11.58 14.81
CA SER A 155 -30.05 -10.44 14.80
C SER A 155 -29.44 -9.22 15.50
N THR A 156 -28.70 -9.45 16.58
CA THR A 156 -27.99 -8.41 17.33
C THR A 156 -26.80 -7.89 16.54
N ALA A 157 -26.04 -8.75 15.87
CA ALA A 157 -24.96 -8.35 14.98
C ALA A 157 -25.47 -7.49 13.81
N ASN A 158 -26.56 -7.90 13.17
CA ASN A 158 -27.19 -7.16 12.08
C ASN A 158 -27.70 -5.78 12.55
N ARG A 159 -28.37 -5.73 13.70
CA ARG A 159 -28.85 -4.48 14.32
C ARG A 159 -27.70 -3.54 14.69
N LEU A 160 -26.57 -4.08 15.17
CA LEU A 160 -25.39 -3.28 15.45
C LEU A 160 -24.88 -2.56 14.19
N CYS A 161 -24.80 -3.26 13.05
CA CYS A 161 -24.42 -2.63 11.80
C CYS A 161 -25.41 -1.53 11.39
N GLN A 162 -26.71 -1.81 11.44
CA GLN A 162 -27.77 -0.86 11.09
C GLN A 162 -27.73 0.40 11.97
N ASN A 163 -27.58 0.24 13.28
CA ASN A 163 -27.50 1.35 14.24
C ASN A 163 -26.29 2.26 14.00
N ASN A 164 -25.24 1.75 13.36
CA ASN A 164 -24.05 2.53 12.99
C ASN A 164 -24.09 3.06 11.54
N GLY A 165 -25.20 2.85 10.81
CA GLY A 165 -25.34 3.25 9.41
C GLY A 165 -24.61 2.35 8.42
N TYR A 166 -24.42 1.08 8.77
CA TYR A 166 -23.83 0.03 7.94
C TYR A 166 -24.84 -1.08 7.67
N THR A 167 -24.48 -2.00 6.79
CA THR A 167 -25.14 -3.30 6.62
C THR A 167 -24.20 -4.41 7.05
N LEU A 168 -24.75 -5.53 7.52
CA LEU A 168 -23.95 -6.74 7.73
C LEU A 168 -23.41 -7.23 6.37
N ALA A 169 -22.10 -7.49 6.29
CA ALA A 169 -21.44 -7.83 5.04
C ALA A 169 -21.89 -9.19 4.49
N THR A 170 -21.99 -9.31 3.16
CA THR A 170 -22.14 -10.60 2.48
C THR A 170 -20.79 -11.29 2.36
N ARG A 171 -20.77 -12.63 2.17
CA ARG A 171 -19.52 -13.36 1.89
C ARG A 171 -18.83 -12.82 0.64
N GLN A 172 -19.60 -12.47 -0.37
CA GLN A 172 -19.08 -11.89 -1.62
C GLN A 172 -18.37 -10.55 -1.36
N GLN A 173 -18.84 -9.71 -0.44
CA GLN A 173 -18.15 -8.46 -0.10
C GLN A 173 -16.86 -8.68 0.71
N ILE A 174 -16.78 -9.81 1.43
CA ILE A 174 -15.63 -10.17 2.27
C ILE A 174 -14.47 -10.64 1.40
N SER A 175 -14.71 -11.63 0.55
CA SER A 175 -13.65 -12.34 -0.18
C SER A 175 -13.83 -12.39 -1.69
N GLY A 176 -14.97 -11.94 -2.19
CA GLY A 176 -15.35 -12.20 -3.57
C GLY A 176 -15.54 -13.71 -3.80
N SER A 177 -15.20 -14.16 -5.01
CA SER A 177 -15.28 -15.56 -5.41
C SER A 177 -14.00 -16.37 -5.14
N SER A 178 -12.99 -15.78 -4.48
CA SER A 178 -11.74 -16.48 -4.15
C SER A 178 -11.38 -16.35 -2.68
N THR A 179 -10.58 -17.29 -2.18
CA THR A 179 -9.96 -17.20 -0.86
C THR A 179 -8.51 -16.70 -0.94
N SER A 180 -8.17 -16.02 -2.04
CA SER A 180 -6.81 -15.56 -2.33
C SER A 180 -6.70 -14.06 -2.08
N ARG A 181 -5.51 -13.63 -1.69
CA ARG A 181 -5.13 -12.22 -1.64
C ARG A 181 -4.95 -11.65 -3.07
N GLY A 182 -5.06 -10.34 -3.21
CA GLY A 182 -4.75 -9.64 -4.47
C GLY A 182 -5.96 -9.16 -5.30
N ASN A 183 -7.16 -9.64 -5.01
CA ASN A 183 -8.38 -9.19 -5.69
C ASN A 183 -8.90 -7.90 -5.03
N VAL A 184 -8.57 -6.77 -5.64
CA VAL A 184 -9.04 -5.44 -5.25
C VAL A 184 -10.58 -5.38 -5.30
N GLY A 185 -11.20 -4.75 -4.30
CA GLY A 185 -12.66 -4.65 -4.17
C GLY A 185 -13.29 -5.53 -3.08
N TYR A 186 -12.48 -6.36 -2.42
CA TYR A 186 -12.90 -7.28 -1.36
C TYR A 186 -11.97 -7.16 -0.15
N ILE A 187 -12.54 -6.95 1.03
CA ILE A 187 -11.81 -6.53 2.22
C ILE A 187 -10.75 -7.54 2.67
N TRP A 188 -11.06 -8.84 2.72
CA TRP A 188 -10.05 -9.84 3.11
C TRP A 188 -9.01 -10.03 2.00
N SER A 189 -9.41 -9.90 0.72
CA SER A 189 -8.44 -10.04 -0.37
C SER A 189 -7.45 -8.86 -0.44
N GLU A 190 -7.91 -7.65 -0.15
CA GLU A 190 -7.07 -6.45 -0.04
C GLU A 190 -6.15 -6.52 1.19
N TRP A 191 -6.70 -6.82 2.37
CA TRP A 191 -5.99 -6.59 3.64
C TRP A 191 -5.57 -7.88 4.38
N GLY A 192 -6.09 -9.03 3.99
CA GLY A 192 -5.94 -10.27 4.75
C GLY A 192 -6.63 -10.17 6.11
N ALA A 193 -6.01 -10.76 7.14
CA ALA A 193 -6.54 -10.76 8.49
C ALA A 193 -6.49 -9.34 9.11
N GLN A 194 -7.64 -8.68 9.17
CA GLN A 194 -7.78 -7.30 9.67
C GLN A 194 -7.35 -7.14 11.14
N ARG A 195 -7.33 -8.24 11.90
CA ARG A 195 -6.84 -8.26 13.29
C ARG A 195 -5.33 -8.03 13.43
N ASN A 196 -4.56 -8.20 12.35
CA ASN A 196 -3.10 -8.02 12.37
C ASN A 196 -2.69 -6.53 12.36
N TYR A 197 -3.65 -5.63 12.16
CA TYR A 197 -3.42 -4.19 12.10
C TYR A 197 -3.62 -3.54 13.47
N THR A 198 -2.64 -2.75 13.89
CA THR A 198 -2.73 -1.97 15.13
C THR A 198 -3.90 -0.98 15.06
N GLY A 199 -4.70 -0.89 16.12
CA GLY A 199 -5.89 -0.03 16.16
C GLY A 199 -7.13 -0.60 15.46
N SER A 200 -7.03 -1.78 14.86
CA SER A 200 -8.17 -2.47 14.26
C SER A 200 -9.22 -2.91 15.28
N SER A 201 -10.49 -2.70 14.93
CA SER A 201 -11.63 -3.24 15.68
C SER A 201 -11.77 -4.75 15.53
N PHE A 202 -11.20 -5.35 14.48
CA PHE A 202 -11.31 -6.78 14.23
C PHE A 202 -10.48 -7.60 15.21
N LYS A 203 -11.08 -8.65 15.76
CA LYS A 203 -10.47 -9.63 16.68
C LYS A 203 -10.43 -11.02 16.07
N ASN A 204 -9.68 -11.91 16.70
CA ASN A 204 -9.66 -13.32 16.31
C ASN A 204 -11.03 -13.95 16.58
N GLY A 205 -11.56 -14.66 15.60
CA GLY A 205 -12.88 -15.27 15.69
C GLY A 205 -13.61 -15.24 14.35
N ASP A 206 -14.86 -15.61 14.45
CA ASP A 206 -15.77 -15.80 13.35
C ASP A 206 -16.73 -14.62 13.25
N TYR A 207 -17.13 -14.30 12.03
CA TYR A 207 -17.94 -13.13 11.72
C TYR A 207 -19.23 -13.53 11.01
N TRP A 208 -20.34 -13.00 11.50
CA TRP A 208 -21.62 -13.14 10.82
C TRP A 208 -21.60 -12.47 9.46
N THR A 209 -22.28 -13.11 8.50
CA THR A 209 -22.61 -12.52 7.20
C THR A 209 -24.11 -12.35 7.04
N SER A 210 -24.54 -11.51 6.12
CA SER A 210 -25.96 -11.34 5.76
C SER A 210 -26.51 -12.45 4.87
N ASP A 211 -25.68 -13.40 4.43
CA ASP A 211 -26.11 -14.50 3.57
C ASP A 211 -26.87 -15.57 4.37
N ALA A 212 -28.11 -15.85 3.99
CA ALA A 212 -28.90 -16.93 4.57
C ALA A 212 -28.29 -18.30 4.23
N ALA A 213 -28.21 -19.19 5.21
CA ALA A 213 -27.74 -20.58 5.07
C ALA A 213 -28.87 -21.62 5.21
N GLY A 214 -30.10 -21.16 5.41
CA GLY A 214 -31.29 -21.98 5.61
C GLY A 214 -32.30 -21.27 6.50
N SER A 215 -33.33 -22.00 6.95
CA SER A 215 -34.30 -21.45 7.90
C SER A 215 -33.63 -21.18 9.26
N ASN A 216 -33.71 -19.94 9.74
CA ASN A 216 -33.08 -19.47 10.99
C ASN A 216 -31.57 -19.75 11.07
N LYS A 217 -30.89 -19.65 9.92
CA LYS A 217 -29.45 -19.84 9.80
C LYS A 217 -28.84 -18.82 8.87
N HIS A 218 -27.66 -18.34 9.23
CA HIS A 218 -26.82 -17.50 8.38
C HIS A 218 -25.40 -18.03 8.28
N TYR A 219 -24.69 -17.62 7.25
CA TYR A 219 -23.29 -18.00 7.09
C TYR A 219 -22.38 -17.19 8.02
N GLY A 220 -21.41 -17.87 8.61
CA GLY A 220 -20.24 -17.28 9.25
C GLY A 220 -18.99 -17.38 8.37
N MET A 221 -18.03 -16.48 8.61
CA MET A 221 -16.70 -16.50 7.99
C MET A 221 -15.60 -16.21 9.01
N GLY A 222 -14.53 -17.00 8.95
CA GLY A 222 -13.35 -16.81 9.80
C GLY A 222 -12.34 -15.90 9.12
N LEU A 223 -12.05 -14.74 9.70
CA LEU A 223 -11.11 -13.75 9.14
C LEU A 223 -9.66 -14.00 9.62
N GLY A 224 -9.23 -15.26 9.51
CA GLY A 224 -7.89 -15.70 9.89
C GLY A 224 -6.79 -15.28 8.91
N ASN A 225 -5.55 -15.68 9.20
CA ASN A 225 -4.40 -15.46 8.30
C ASN A 225 -4.62 -16.14 6.94
N ASN A 226 -5.37 -17.24 6.93
CA ASN A 226 -5.94 -17.83 5.73
C ASN A 226 -7.45 -17.71 5.83
N LEU A 227 -8.10 -17.34 4.73
CA LEU A 227 -9.55 -17.36 4.66
C LEU A 227 -10.01 -18.81 4.54
N SER A 228 -10.89 -19.26 5.44
CA SER A 228 -11.52 -20.56 5.28
C SER A 228 -12.43 -20.53 4.05
N SER A 229 -12.18 -21.43 3.09
CA SER A 229 -13.05 -21.60 1.91
C SER A 229 -14.43 -22.16 2.25
N SER A 230 -14.56 -22.77 3.42
CA SER A 230 -15.82 -23.26 3.95
C SER A 230 -16.47 -22.17 4.79
N SER A 231 -17.28 -21.31 4.18
CA SER A 231 -18.32 -20.64 4.96
C SER A 231 -19.24 -21.70 5.57
N TRP A 232 -19.52 -21.65 6.86
CA TRP A 232 -20.44 -22.57 7.53
C TRP A 232 -21.76 -21.87 7.84
N GLY A 233 -22.88 -22.57 7.69
CA GLY A 233 -24.16 -22.10 8.17
C GLY A 233 -24.31 -22.43 9.65
N ASP A 234 -24.62 -21.43 10.46
CA ASP A 234 -24.91 -21.61 11.89
C ASP A 234 -26.32 -21.09 12.22
N SER A 235 -26.90 -21.61 13.29
CA SER A 235 -28.17 -21.11 13.82
C SER A 235 -28.08 -19.65 14.22
N ASP A 236 -29.13 -18.88 13.98
CA ASP A 236 -29.13 -17.43 14.27
C ASP A 236 -28.89 -17.09 15.74
N GLY A 237 -29.08 -18.06 16.65
CA GLY A 237 -28.75 -17.96 18.08
C GLY A 237 -27.30 -18.29 18.44
N GLY A 238 -26.47 -18.68 17.46
CA GLY A 238 -25.02 -18.85 17.62
C GLY A 238 -24.31 -17.52 17.90
N THR A 239 -23.03 -17.57 18.26
CA THR A 239 -22.28 -16.38 18.69
C THR A 239 -21.11 -16.10 17.77
N HIS A 240 -21.23 -15.06 16.93
CA HIS A 240 -20.17 -14.58 16.03
C HIS A 240 -20.11 -13.05 16.05
N SER A 241 -18.95 -12.48 15.70
CA SER A 241 -18.74 -11.02 15.65
C SER A 241 -19.50 -10.40 14.49
N ALA A 242 -19.84 -9.12 14.58
CA ALA A 242 -20.41 -8.38 13.46
C ALA A 242 -19.32 -7.89 12.50
N MET A 243 -19.46 -8.18 11.20
CA MET A 243 -18.69 -7.50 10.15
C MET A 243 -19.61 -6.55 9.38
N CYS A 244 -19.44 -5.27 9.64
CA CYS A 244 -20.26 -4.22 9.05
C CYS A 244 -19.55 -3.58 7.86
N ILE A 245 -20.29 -3.34 6.79
CA ILE A 245 -19.80 -2.66 5.58
C ILE A 245 -20.79 -1.59 5.12
N LYS A 246 -20.27 -0.48 4.62
CA LYS A 246 -21.05 0.59 3.97
C LYS A 246 -20.33 1.11 2.74
N GLY A 247 -21.10 1.63 1.79
CA GLY A 247 -20.58 2.48 0.73
C GLY A 247 -20.14 3.84 1.28
N LEU A 248 -19.11 4.41 0.65
CA LEU A 248 -18.66 5.78 0.90
C LEU A 248 -19.32 6.80 -0.04
#